data_AF-A0A5B8S0V2-F1
#
_entry.id   AF-A0A5B8S0V2-F1
#
_cell.length_a   1.000
_cell.length_b   1.000
_cell.length_c   1.000
_cell.angle_alpha   90.00
_cell.angle_beta   90.00
_cell.angle_gamma   90.00
#
_symmetry.space_group_name_H-M   'P 1'
#
loop_
_entity.id
_entity.type
_entity.pdbx_description
1 polymer ?
#
loop_
_entity_poly.entity_id
_entity_poly.type
_entity_poly.pdbx_seq_one_letter_code
_entity_poly.pdbx_strand_id
1 'polypeptide(L)' 'MSDNDTQARNRFIVIQIVRLSGVAMVLVGLLVMTGRIDWPREAGFVLAAAGLFEALLAPLLLSRKWKTPSE' A
#
# COMPACT_ATOMS: atom_id res chain seq x y z
N MET A 1 -28.34 6.39 -5.15
CA MET A 1 -27.14 5.79 -4.53
C MET A 1 -27.27 6.07 -3.04
N SER A 2 -27.42 5.05 -2.19
CA SER A 2 -27.55 5.29 -0.74
C SER A 2 -26.19 5.70 -0.16
N ASP A 3 -26.18 6.46 0.93
CA ASP A 3 -24.94 6.96 1.54
C ASP A 3 -23.99 5.82 1.97
N ASN A 4 -24.55 4.67 2.36
CA ASN A 4 -23.82 3.45 2.69
C ASN A 4 -23.03 2.87 1.50
N ASP A 5 -23.62 2.91 0.30
CA ASP A 5 -22.99 2.39 -0.92
C ASP A 5 -21.79 3.26 -1.34
N THR A 6 -21.93 4.58 -1.19
CA THR A 6 -20.85 5.55 -1.42
C THR A 6 -19.70 5.34 -0.43
N GLN A 7 -20.01 5.08 0.85
CA GLN A 7 -19.00 4.85 1.88
C GLN A 7 -18.24 3.53 1.65
N ALA A 8 -18.94 2.45 1.31
CA ALA A 8 -18.32 1.16 1.00
C ALA A 8 -17.40 1.27 -0.23
N ARG A 9 -17.85 1.97 -1.27
CA ARG A 9 -17.04 2.20 -2.48
C ARG A 9 -15.78 3.01 -2.19
N ASN A 10 -15.88 4.09 -1.40
CA ASN A 10 -14.71 4.90 -1.03
C ASN A 10 -13.68 4.09 -0.24
N ARG A 11 -14.13 3.26 0.71
CA ARG A 11 -13.24 2.37 1.48
C ARG A 11 -12.50 1.40 0.56
N PHE A 12 -13.22 0.77 -0.37
CA PHE A 12 -12.62 -0.13 -1.36
C PHE A 12 -11.56 0.58 -2.21
N ILE A 13 -11.88 1.75 -2.76
CA ILE A 13 -10.94 2.53 -3.59
C ILE A 13 -9.68 2.87 -2.81
N VAL A 14 -9.82 3.36 -1.58
CA VAL A 14 -8.66 3.71 -0.74
C VAL A 14 -7.78 2.49 -0.46
N ILE A 15 -8.36 1.32 -0.13
CA ILE A 15 -7.60 0.08 0.04
C ILE A 15 -6.85 -0.29 -1.24
N GLN A 16 -7.46 -0.13 -2.41
CA GLN A 16 -6.79 -0.43 -3.69
C GLN A 16 -5.63 0.53 -3.95
N ILE A 17 -5.81 1.84 -3.72
CA ILE A 17 -4.76 2.85 -3.89
C ILE A 17 -3.57 2.55 -3.00
N VAL A 18 -3.79 2.22 -1.72
CA VAL A 18 -2.73 1.86 -0.76
C VAL A 18 -1.99 0.59 -1.19
N ARG A 19 -2.70 -0.38 -1.76
CA ARG A 19 -2.05 -1.58 -2.29
C ARG A 19 -1.17 -1.24 -3.50
N LEU A 20 -1.70 -0.39 -4.39
CA LEU A 20 -1.00 0.03 -5.60
C LEU A 20 0.24 0.87 -5.28
N SER A 21 0.18 1.75 -4.27
CA SER A 21 1.35 2.52 -3.80
C SER A 21 2.44 1.62 -3.27
N GLY A 22 2.10 0.65 -2.42
CA GLY A 22 3.08 -0.30 -1.90
C GLY A 22 3.72 -1.16 -3.02
N VAL A 23 2.92 -1.63 -3.99
CA VAL A 23 3.45 -2.34 -5.16
C VAL A 23 4.37 -1.45 -6.00
N ALA A 24 4.00 -0.18 -6.21
CA ALA A 24 4.85 0.77 -6.92
C ALA A 24 6.19 0.99 -6.20
N MET A 25 6.19 1.08 -4.87
CA MET A 25 7.43 1.16 -4.08
C MET A 25 8.31 -0.09 -4.24
N VAL A 26 7.70 -1.29 -4.26
CA VAL A 26 8.44 -2.54 -4.53
C VAL A 26 9.11 -2.49 -5.90
N LEU A 27 8.38 -2.06 -6.93
CA LEU A 27 8.90 -1.97 -8.29
C LEU A 27 10.05 -0.95 -8.38
N VAL A 28 9.92 0.21 -7.73
CA VAL A 28 11.01 1.21 -7.67
C VAL A 28 12.23 0.62 -6.93
N GLY A 29 12.03 -0.12 -5.84
CA GLY A 29 13.12 -0.78 -5.12
C GLY A 29 13.85 -1.79 -6.01
N LEU A 30 13.11 -2.57 -6.79
CA LEU A 30 13.67 -3.49 -7.77
C LEU A 30 14.45 -2.77 -8.88
N LEU A 31 13.97 -1.61 -9.34
CA LEU A 31 14.69 -0.80 -10.33
C LEU A 31 16.04 -0.28 -9.77
N VAL A 32 16.09 0.09 -8.49
CA VAL A 32 17.36 0.44 -7.81
C VAL A 32 18.27 -0.79 -7.74
N MET A 33 17.74 -1.93 -7.31
CA MET A 33 18.53 -3.16 -7.16
C MET A 33 19.10 -3.69 -8.50
N THR A 34 18.39 -3.47 -9.60
CA THR A 34 18.82 -3.82 -10.96
C THR A 34 19.75 -2.78 -11.59
N GLY A 35 20.09 -1.70 -10.87
CA GLY A 35 20.97 -0.63 -11.35
C GLY A 35 20.33 0.27 -12.42
N ARG A 36 19.00 0.24 -12.56
CA ARG A 36 18.27 1.17 -13.46
C ARG A 36 18.12 2.55 -12.85
N ILE A 37 18.17 2.63 -11.51
CA ILE A 37 18.22 3.86 -10.74
C ILE A 37 19.54 3.86 -9.99
N ASP A 38 20.30 4.94 -10.13
CA ASP A 38 21.66 5.06 -9.60
C ASP A 38 21.66 5.45 -8.12
N TRP A 39 21.09 4.56 -7.30
CA TRP A 39 21.00 4.66 -5.84
C TRP A 39 21.72 3.49 -5.17
N PRO A 40 22.09 3.60 -3.88
CA PRO A 40 22.67 2.49 -3.13
C PRO A 40 21.74 1.28 -3.15
N ARG A 41 22.29 0.07 -3.31
CA ARG A 41 21.50 -1.17 -3.39
C ARG A 41 20.70 -1.40 -2.12
N GLU A 42 21.28 -1.03 -0.99
CA GLU A 42 20.70 -1.04 0.36
C GLU A 42 19.41 -0.24 0.40
N ALA A 43 19.38 0.95 -0.23
CA ALA A 43 18.18 1.76 -0.34
C ALA A 43 17.10 1.05 -1.17
N GLY A 44 17.49 0.35 -2.24
CA GLY A 44 16.58 -0.48 -3.04
C GLY A 44 15.93 -1.62 -2.23
N PHE A 45 16.72 -2.33 -1.42
CA PHE A 45 16.21 -3.37 -0.52
C PHE A 45 15.26 -2.81 0.53
N VAL A 46 15.62 -1.70 1.17
CA VAL A 46 14.77 -1.04 2.18
C VAL A 46 13.47 -0.56 1.55
N LEU A 47 13.52 0.04 0.36
CA LEU A 47 12.33 0.52 -0.34
C LEU A 47 11.41 -0.64 -0.75
N ALA A 48 11.99 -1.73 -1.25
CA ALA A 48 11.22 -2.92 -1.61
C ALA A 48 10.56 -3.58 -0.39
N ALA A 49 11.29 -3.72 0.72
CA ALA A 49 10.75 -4.25 1.97
C ALA A 49 9.64 -3.34 2.54
N ALA A 50 9.84 -2.02 2.52
CA ALA A 50 8.85 -1.05 2.97
C ALA A 50 7.59 -1.08 2.10
N GLY A 51 7.72 -1.10 0.78
CA GLY A 51 6.59 -1.21 -0.14
C GLY A 51 5.80 -2.50 0.04
N LEU A 52 6.49 -3.62 0.27
CA LEU A 52 5.83 -4.90 0.56
C LEU A 52 5.07 -4.85 1.90
N PHE A 53 5.68 -4.26 2.93
CA PHE A 53 5.05 -4.08 4.24
C PHE A 53 3.82 -3.18 4.12
N GLU A 54 3.90 -2.05 3.41
CA GLU A 54 2.77 -1.15 3.16
C GLU A 54 1.65 -1.86 2.40
N ALA A 55 1.96 -2.52 1.28
CA ALA A 55 0.97 -3.19 0.43
C ALA A 55 0.18 -4.29 1.17
N LEU A 56 0.78 -4.92 2.19
CA LEU A 56 0.18 -6.01 2.95
C LEU A 56 -0.47 -5.53 4.25
N LEU A 57 0.21 -4.71 5.05
CA LEU A 57 -0.26 -4.34 6.38
C LEU A 57 -1.15 -3.11 6.41
N ALA A 58 -0.86 -2.08 5.61
CA ALA A 58 -1.69 -0.88 5.59
C ALA A 58 -3.16 -1.17 5.24
N PRO A 59 -3.52 -2.02 4.24
CA PRO A 59 -4.92 -2.35 4.00
C PRO A 59 -5.54 -3.22 5.11
N LEU A 60 -4.75 -4.06 5.79
CA LEU A 60 -5.23 -4.81 6.97
C LEU A 60 -5.61 -3.88 8.12
N LEU A 61 -4.75 -2.89 8.39
CA LEU A 61 -4.99 -1.89 9.43
C LEU A 61 -6.18 -0.98 9.09
N LEU A 62 -6.29 -0.54 7.83
CA LEU A 62 -7.46 0.22 7.35
C LEU A 62 -8.76 -0.59 7.48
N SER A 63 -8.72 -1.86 7.07
CA SER A 63 -9.88 -2.75 7.20
C SER A 63 -10.31 -2.92 8.65
N ARG A 64 -9.36 -3.11 9.59
CA ARG A 64 -9.64 -3.19 11.03
C ARG A 64 -10.23 -1.89 11.59
N LYS A 65 -9.68 -0.74 11.18
CA LYS A 65 -10.14 0.59 11.62
C LYS A 65 -11.55 0.93 11.14
N TRP A 66 -11.95 0.42 9.97
CA TRP A 66 -13.30 0.63 9.45
C TRP A 66 -14.30 -0.44 9.88
N LYS A 67 -13.81 -1.54 10.46
CA LYS A 67 -14.64 -2.59 11.08
C LYS A 67 -15.07 -2.25 12.50
N THR A 68 -14.71 -1.09 13.06
CA THR A 68 -15.04 -0.71 14.44
C THR A 68 -16.28 0.20 14.49
N PRO A 69 -17.50 -0.35 14.61
CA PRO A 69 -18.41 0.02 15.67
C PRO A 69 -17.99 -0.80 16.91
N SER A 70 -17.22 -0.19 17.81
CA SER A 70 -17.21 -0.68 19.19
C SER A 70 -18.51 -0.20 19.81
N GLU A 71 -19.31 -1.17 20.25
CA GLU A 71 -20.44 -1.00 21.17
C GLU A 71 -20.01 -0.21 22.42
#